data_AF-A0A9J6G4K6-F1
#
_entry.id   AF-A0A9J6G4K6-F1
#
_cell.length_a   1.000
_cell.length_b   1.000
_cell.length_c   1.000
_cell.angle_alpha   90.00
_cell.angle_beta   90.00
_cell.angle_gamma   90.00
#
_symmetry.space_group_name_H-M   'P 1'
#
loop_
_entity.id
_entity.type
_entity.pdbx_description
1 polymer ?
#
loop_
_entity_poly.entity_id
_entity_poly.type
_entity_poly.pdbx_seq_one_letter_code
_entity_poly.pdbx_strand_id
1 'polypeptide(L)'
;MVLMTKLVAEKLSFGDNVNDFLSCSNQRGVVTSQTISLLEEPDIEMCENGHTAQTLMGLVVRVATNNVLNNFCKLRNDIIHDNAQKKAAARKAATPKK
;
A
#
# COMPACT_ATOMS: atom_id res chain seq x y z
N MET A 1 3.54 10.27 -10.11
CA MET A 1 3.10 9.62 -8.84
C MET A 1 1.77 8.87 -9.00
N VAL A 2 0.68 9.52 -9.42
CA VAL A 2 -0.65 8.87 -9.55
C VAL A 2 -0.64 7.60 -10.40
N LEU A 3 0.04 7.61 -11.56
CA LEU A 3 0.16 6.43 -12.44
C LEU A 3 0.86 5.24 -11.75
N MET A 4 1.96 5.51 -11.02
CA MET A 4 2.73 4.48 -10.32
C MET A 4 1.95 3.91 -9.14
N THR A 5 1.24 4.75 -8.39
CA THR A 5 0.34 4.31 -7.32
C THR A 5 -0.79 3.44 -7.88
N LYS A 6 -1.35 3.78 -9.04
CA LYS A 6 -2.37 2.99 -9.72
C LYS A 6 -1.84 1.64 -10.17
N LEU A 7 -0.67 1.59 -10.82
CA LEU A 7 -0.02 0.35 -11.24
C LEU A 7 0.28 -0.58 -10.05
N VAL A 8 0.81 -0.03 -8.96
CA VAL A 8 1.06 -0.77 -7.72
C VAL A 8 -0.25 -1.34 -7.16
N ALA A 9 -1.32 -0.54 -7.10
CA ALA A 9 -2.62 -0.98 -6.60
C ALA A 9 -3.26 -2.06 -7.48
N GLU A 10 -3.23 -1.90 -8.80
CA GLU A 10 -3.71 -2.89 -9.76
C GLU A 10 -2.95 -4.21 -9.60
N LYS A 11 -1.63 -4.18 -9.47
CA LYS A 11 -0.81 -5.41 -9.32
C LYS A 11 -1.01 -6.11 -8.00
N LEU A 12 -1.16 -5.35 -6.92
CA LEU A 12 -1.57 -5.85 -5.61
C LEU A 12 -2.95 -6.47 -5.62
N SER A 13 -3.79 -6.20 -6.61
CA SER A 13 -5.16 -6.74 -6.72
C SER A 13 -5.23 -8.04 -7.51
N PHE A 14 -4.12 -8.51 -8.10
CA PHE A 14 -4.04 -9.84 -8.73
C PHE A 14 -3.87 -10.92 -7.65
N GLY A 15 -4.67 -11.99 -7.75
CA GLY A 15 -4.90 -12.96 -6.65
C GLY A 15 -3.65 -13.49 -5.96
N ASP A 16 -2.64 -13.94 -6.72
CA ASP A 16 -1.41 -14.51 -6.13
C ASP A 16 -0.59 -13.45 -5.39
N ASN A 17 -0.55 -12.22 -5.91
CA ASN A 17 0.16 -11.11 -5.29
C ASN A 17 -0.52 -10.61 -4.01
N VAL A 18 -1.86 -10.70 -3.93
CA VAL A 18 -2.62 -10.36 -2.71
C VAL A 18 -2.19 -11.27 -1.56
N ASN A 19 -2.09 -12.58 -1.81
CA ASN A 19 -1.76 -13.56 -0.78
C ASN A 19 -0.32 -13.40 -0.29
N ASP A 20 0.62 -13.21 -1.20
CA ASP A 20 2.03 -12.94 -0.85
C ASP A 20 2.18 -11.63 -0.07
N PHE A 21 1.44 -10.60 -0.47
CA PHE A 21 1.42 -9.33 0.24
C PHE A 21 0.85 -9.45 1.65
N LEU A 22 -0.28 -10.13 1.83
CA LEU A 22 -0.93 -10.26 3.13
C LEU A 22 -0.17 -11.22 4.08
N SER A 23 0.57 -12.19 3.54
CA SER A 23 1.28 -13.20 4.33
C SER A 23 2.73 -12.84 4.67
N CYS A 24 3.36 -11.90 3.95
CA CYS A 24 4.75 -11.55 4.22
C CYS A 24 4.94 -10.45 5.29
N SER A 25 6.06 -10.52 6.01
CA SER A 25 6.49 -9.50 6.96
C SER A 25 7.12 -8.26 6.30
N ASN A 26 7.51 -8.39 5.02
CA ASN A 26 8.14 -7.33 4.24
C ASN A 26 7.29 -6.97 3.01
N GLN A 27 6.05 -6.54 3.25
CA GLN A 27 5.09 -6.15 2.20
C GLN A 27 5.69 -5.14 1.22
N ARG A 28 6.51 -4.22 1.75
CA ARG A 28 7.23 -3.23 0.96
C ARG A 28 8.19 -3.86 -0.04
N GLY A 29 8.96 -4.87 0.40
CA GLY A 29 9.92 -5.58 -0.45
C GLY A 29 9.24 -6.34 -1.58
N VAL A 30 8.18 -7.10 -1.26
CA VAL A 30 7.41 -7.89 -2.23
C VAL A 30 6.81 -7.02 -3.32
N VAL A 31 6.16 -5.91 -2.95
CA VAL A 31 5.57 -5.00 -3.93
C VAL A 31 6.65 -4.32 -4.77
N THR A 32 7.76 -3.94 -4.16
CA THR A 32 8.86 -3.29 -4.89
C THR A 32 9.46 -4.24 -5.92
N SER A 33 9.73 -5.50 -5.57
CA SER A 33 10.27 -6.49 -6.51
C SER A 33 9.30 -6.83 -7.63
N GLN A 34 8.01 -7.01 -7.32
CA GLN A 34 6.97 -7.31 -8.31
C GLN A 34 6.69 -6.14 -9.26
N THR A 35 6.90 -4.90 -8.81
CA THR A 35 6.64 -3.70 -9.62
C THR A 35 7.87 -3.28 -10.41
N ILE A 36 9.08 -3.43 -9.87
CA ILE A 36 10.34 -3.10 -10.57
C ILE A 36 10.50 -3.93 -11.86
N SER A 37 10.16 -5.21 -11.84
CA SER A 37 10.26 -6.08 -13.02
C SER A 37 9.33 -5.69 -14.18
N LEU A 38 8.37 -4.79 -13.92
CA LEU A 38 7.38 -4.33 -14.89
C LEU A 38 7.69 -2.95 -15.46
N LEU A 39 8.72 -2.30 -14.93
CA LEU A 39 9.20 -1.04 -15.46
C LEU A 39 10.17 -1.40 -16.58
N GLU A 40 9.79 -1.11 -17.82
CA GLU A 40 10.74 -1.03 -18.91
C GLU A 40 11.89 -0.11 -18.47
N GLU A 41 13.14 -0.48 -18.78
CA GLU A 41 14.27 0.37 -18.43
C GLU A 41 14.01 1.76 -19.01
N PRO A 42 13.78 2.77 -18.16
CA PRO A 42 13.54 4.10 -18.67
C PRO A 42 14.82 4.57 -19.34
N ASP A 43 14.71 5.20 -20.50
CA ASP A 43 15.81 5.94 -21.15
C ASP A 43 16.10 7.22 -20.34
N ILE A 44 16.60 7.02 -19.12
CA ILE A 44 17.00 8.07 -18.19
C ILE A 44 18.51 7.91 -18.04
N GLU A 45 19.23 8.93 -18.50
CA GLU A 45 20.67 9.02 -18.32
C GLU A 45 21.03 8.98 -16.84
N MET A 46 22.15 8.32 -16.54
CA MET A 46 22.70 8.28 -15.20
C MET A 46 23.02 9.70 -14.74
N CYS A 47 22.52 10.10 -13.56
CA CYS A 47 22.76 11.45 -13.07
C CYS A 47 24.21 11.64 -12.58
N GLU A 48 24.60 12.89 -12.35
CA GLU A 48 25.94 13.26 -11.85
C GLU A 48 26.35 12.56 -10.54
N ASN A 49 25.37 12.11 -9.76
CA ASN A 49 25.58 11.36 -8.51
C ASN A 49 25.63 9.83 -8.72
N GLY A 50 25.64 9.34 -9.96
CA GLY A 50 25.72 7.91 -10.28
C GLY A 50 24.41 7.13 -10.11
N HIS A 51 23.27 7.79 -9.89
CA HIS A 51 21.99 7.09 -9.82
C HIS A 51 21.52 6.68 -11.20
N THR A 52 21.26 5.39 -11.36
CA THR A 52 20.68 4.80 -12.58
C THR A 52 19.17 5.02 -12.63
N ALA A 53 18.60 4.90 -13.84
CA ALA A 53 17.15 4.84 -14.05
C ALA A 53 16.47 3.83 -13.11
N GLN A 54 17.07 2.65 -12.95
CA GLN A 54 16.60 1.60 -12.05
C GLN A 54 16.53 2.07 -10.58
N THR A 55 17.54 2.81 -10.11
CA THR A 55 17.59 3.34 -8.74
C THR A 55 16.46 4.35 -8.51
N LEU A 56 16.29 5.29 -9.44
CA LEU A 56 15.21 6.28 -9.41
C LEU A 56 13.83 5.63 -9.43
N MET A 57 13.63 4.65 -10.30
CA MET A 57 12.36 3.94 -10.41
C MET A 57 12.06 3.12 -9.16
N GLY A 58 13.06 2.46 -8.57
CA GLY A 58 12.91 1.77 -7.28
C GLY A 58 12.47 2.72 -6.16
N LEU A 59 12.99 3.95 -6.11
CA LEU A 59 12.56 4.96 -5.16
C LEU A 59 11.11 5.41 -5.39
N VAL A 60 10.73 5.65 -6.66
CA VAL A 60 9.35 6.06 -7.01
C VAL A 60 8.34 4.96 -6.64
N VAL A 61 8.63 3.71 -6.99
CA VAL A 61 7.81 2.55 -6.61
C VAL A 61 7.71 2.46 -5.10
N ARG A 62 8.83 2.59 -4.37
CA ARG A 62 8.83 2.53 -2.91
C ARG A 62 7.92 3.57 -2.28
N VAL A 63 7.94 4.81 -2.78
CA VAL A 63 7.05 5.88 -2.29
C VAL A 63 5.59 5.55 -2.61
N ALA A 64 5.30 5.05 -3.81
CA ALA A 64 3.95 4.62 -4.20
C ALA A 64 3.44 3.49 -3.30
N THR A 65 4.25 2.46 -3.05
CA THR A 65 3.94 1.35 -2.14
C THR A 65 3.64 1.84 -0.73
N ASN A 66 4.45 2.74 -0.18
CA ASN A 66 4.23 3.30 1.15
C ASN A 66 2.89 4.06 1.24
N ASN A 67 2.51 4.80 0.19
CA ASN A 67 1.22 5.47 0.16
C ASN A 67 0.06 4.48 0.14
N VAL A 68 0.15 3.42 -0.67
CA VAL A 68 -0.88 2.37 -0.70
C VAL A 68 -1.00 1.67 0.65
N LEU A 69 0.14 1.30 1.27
CA LEU A 69 0.18 0.68 2.59
C LEU A 69 -0.44 1.58 3.67
N ASN A 70 -0.06 2.86 3.70
CA ASN A 70 -0.60 3.81 4.66
C ASN A 70 -2.11 3.95 4.51
N ASN A 71 -2.61 4.04 3.27
CA ASN A 71 -4.05 4.15 3.02
C ASN A 71 -4.79 2.87 3.40
N PHE A 72 -4.21 1.71 3.12
CA PHE A 72 -4.77 0.42 3.52
C PHE A 72 -4.86 0.29 5.05
N CYS A 73 -3.80 0.66 5.78
CA CYS A 73 -3.79 0.64 7.24
C CYS A 73 -4.84 1.62 7.82
N LYS A 74 -4.93 2.84 7.28
CA LYS A 74 -5.97 3.81 7.67
C LYS A 74 -7.36 3.24 7.47
N LEU A 75 -7.66 2.71 6.29
CA LEU A 75 -8.96 2.12 5.98
C LEU A 75 -9.33 0.98 6.96
N ARG A 76 -8.36 0.11 7.28
CA ARG A 76 -8.57 -0.96 8.26
C ARG A 76 -8.83 -0.42 9.66
N ASN A 77 -8.10 0.60 10.09
CA ASN A 77 -8.28 1.23 11.39
C ASN A 77 -9.63 1.95 11.49
N ASP A 78 -10.06 2.64 10.44
CA ASP A 78 -11.35 3.31 10.37
C ASP A 78 -12.50 2.30 10.56
N ILE A 79 -12.43 1.14 9.88
CA ILE A 79 -13.40 0.05 10.06
C ILE A 79 -13.44 -0.45 11.51
N ILE A 80 -12.28 -0.60 12.16
CA ILE A 80 -12.21 -1.03 13.55
C ILE A 80 -12.84 0.01 14.47
N HIS A 81 -12.53 1.30 14.26
CA HIS A 81 -13.08 2.40 15.05
C HIS A 81 -14.58 2.53 14.88
N ASP A 82 -15.10 2.47 13.66
CA ASP A 82 -16.54 2.53 13.36
C ASP A 82 -17.28 1.38 14.05
N ASN A 83 -16.72 0.17 13.99
CA ASN A 83 -17.31 -1.00 14.65
C ASN A 83 -17.29 -0.86 16.17
N ALA A 84 -16.22 -0.31 16.75
CA ALA A 84 -16.15 -0.03 18.18
C ALA A 84 -17.19 1.02 18.62
N GLN A 85 -17.36 2.08 17.83
CA GLN A 85 -18.36 3.12 18.07
C GLN A 85 -19.79 2.56 17.98
N LYS A 86 -20.09 1.77 16.95
CA LYS A 86 -21.39 1.08 16.79
C LYS A 86 -21.70 0.18 18.00
N LYS A 87 -20.72 -0.61 18.45
CA LYS A 87 -20.87 -1.46 19.65
C LYS A 87 -21.10 -0.62 20.92
N ALA A 88 -20.39 0.49 21.07
CA ALA A 88 -20.56 1.39 22.22
C ALA A 88 -21.95 2.06 22.22
N ALA A 89 -22.43 2.51 21.05
CA ALA A 89 -23.77 3.07 20.89
C ALA A 89 -24.87 2.05 21.22
N ALA A 90 -24.73 0.81 20.73
CA ALA A 90 -25.66 -0.27 21.05
C ALA A 90 -25.73 -0.57 22.55
N ARG A 91 -24.58 -0.60 23.26
CA ARG A 91 -24.54 -0.78 24.72
C ARG A 91 -25.23 0.36 25.47
N LYS A 92 -25.03 1.61 25.05
CA LYS A 92 -25.70 2.78 25.64
C LYS A 92 -27.23 2.72 25.44
N ALA A 93 -27.69 2.31 24.26
CA ALA A 93 -29.11 2.16 23.97
C ALA A 93 -29.78 1.01 24.75
N ALA A 94 -29.05 -0.05 25.06
CA ALA A 94 -29.54 -1.20 25.80
C ALA A 94 -29.60 -1.00 27.34
N THR A 95 -29.04 0.10 27.86
CA THR A 95 -29.06 0.37 29.31
C THR A 95 -30.33 1.15 29.66
N PRO A 96 -31.25 0.62 30.51
CA PRO A 96 -32.46 1.34 30.90
C PRO A 96 -32.11 2.62 31.66
N LYS A 97 -32.75 3.74 31.31
CA LYS A 97 -32.65 4.98 32.10
C LYS A 97 -33.28 4.73 33.47
N LYS A 98 -32.50 4.94 34.53
CA LYS A 98 -33.02 5.03 35.92
C LYS A 98 -33.86 6.29 36.08
#